data_AF-A0A2I1HBL4-F1
#
_entry.id   AF-A0A2I1HBL4-F1
#
_cell.length_a   1.000
_cell.length_b   1.000
_cell.length_c   1.000
_cell.angle_alpha   90.00
_cell.angle_beta   90.00
_cell.angle_gamma   90.00
#
_symmetry.space_group_name_H-M   'P 1'
#
loop_
_entity.id
_entity.type
_entity.pdbx_description
1 polymer ?
#
loop_
_entity_poly.entity_id
_entity_poly.type
_entity_poly.pdbx_seq_one_letter_code
_entity_poly.pdbx_strand_id
1 'polypeptide(L)'
;MKLLIGLSLLLNNILSDLELKELRMKYQYIQMKNEELKQNEPTNQQGQYQIDQVEQEKNDLQAEIIRKEVRIKELNSSLIERKKELSQLKAKLSHNHKVSDLKIADSNLKITELENEIARLKQKILEEEQAKMKLYQKVNELKQKLANHDYDRIKKLTDERKELVNKLICEENAKKILNQANKLLKTKNIVLKLQGEAIDALQDCLENSTNNQNENFLRNFFENMPGIKNNEFAEKFQNISEEYKNGLLLLENDYKSLSNIVKDEKDLKVSLIIENIFNLNSFNPDKYKIFQSDTNMKVEDINLLKKNLGDMKSELKQEEKELKNLED
;
A
#
# COMPACT_ATOMS: atom_id res chain seq x y z
N MET A 1 103.89 -23.73 -170.58
CA MET A 1 104.19 -22.82 -169.44
C MET A 1 103.09 -21.80 -169.13
N LYS A 2 102.47 -21.09 -170.08
CA LYS A 2 101.41 -20.08 -169.76
C LYS A 2 100.13 -20.66 -169.10
N LEU A 3 99.77 -21.92 -169.36
CA LEU A 3 98.62 -22.60 -168.76
C LEU A 3 98.78 -22.87 -167.24
N LEU A 4 100.01 -23.07 -166.75
CA LEU A 4 100.30 -23.30 -165.33
C LEU A 4 100.15 -22.02 -164.49
N ILE A 5 100.43 -20.85 -165.07
CA ILE A 5 100.28 -19.55 -164.40
C ILE A 5 98.79 -19.21 -164.23
N GLY A 6 97.96 -19.55 -165.22
CA GLY A 6 96.50 -19.35 -165.13
C GLY A 6 95.84 -20.19 -164.03
N LEU A 7 96.25 -21.45 -163.87
CA LEU A 7 95.75 -22.34 -162.82
C LEU A 7 96.19 -21.92 -161.41
N SER A 8 97.43 -21.43 -161.26
CA SER A 8 97.93 -20.89 -159.99
C SER A 8 97.15 -19.66 -159.53
N LEU A 9 96.84 -18.73 -160.44
CA LEU A 9 96.03 -17.55 -160.13
C LEU A 9 94.58 -17.91 -159.77
N LEU A 10 94.01 -18.93 -160.42
CA LEU A 10 92.65 -19.39 -160.12
C LEU A 10 92.57 -20.08 -158.74
N LEU A 11 93.55 -20.94 -158.42
CA LEU A 11 93.62 -21.64 -157.12
C LEU A 11 93.84 -20.68 -155.96
N ASN A 12 94.70 -19.67 -156.12
CA ASN A 12 94.91 -18.65 -155.09
C ASN A 12 93.64 -17.82 -154.84
N ASN A 13 92.89 -17.48 -155.89
CA ASN A 13 91.62 -16.77 -155.71
C ASN A 13 90.57 -17.64 -154.99
N ILE A 14 90.48 -18.92 -155.30
CA ILE A 14 89.54 -19.84 -154.62
C ILE A 14 89.94 -20.05 -153.15
N LEU A 15 91.23 -20.22 -152.86
CA LEU A 15 91.73 -20.41 -151.51
C LEU A 15 91.50 -19.16 -150.65
N SER A 16 91.80 -17.97 -151.20
CA SER A 16 91.59 -16.70 -150.53
C SER A 16 90.12 -16.44 -150.23
N ASP A 17 89.20 -16.83 -151.12
CA ASP A 17 87.76 -16.63 -150.94
C ASP A 17 87.17 -17.61 -149.88
N LEU A 18 87.71 -18.83 -149.79
CA LEU A 18 87.40 -19.82 -148.75
C LEU A 18 87.84 -19.35 -147.36
N GLU A 19 89.07 -18.86 -147.23
CA GLU A 19 89.59 -18.28 -145.98
C GLU A 19 88.77 -17.07 -145.54
N LEU A 20 88.38 -16.20 -146.47
CA LEU A 20 87.53 -15.05 -146.18
C LEU A 20 86.13 -15.46 -145.70
N LYS A 21 85.59 -16.56 -146.24
CA LYS A 21 84.28 -17.13 -145.86
C LYS A 21 84.33 -17.76 -144.47
N GLU A 22 85.40 -18.48 -144.14
CA GLU A 22 85.62 -19.04 -142.79
C GLU A 22 85.77 -17.94 -141.74
N LEU A 23 86.56 -16.91 -142.05
CA LEU A 23 86.75 -15.75 -141.18
C LEU A 23 85.43 -15.00 -140.95
N ARG A 24 84.59 -14.85 -141.99
CA ARG A 24 83.23 -14.31 -141.87
C ARG A 24 82.33 -15.15 -140.97
N MET A 25 82.34 -16.47 -141.12
CA MET A 25 81.52 -17.35 -140.26
C MET A 25 81.95 -17.29 -138.80
N LYS A 26 83.27 -17.32 -138.53
CA LYS A 26 83.82 -17.15 -137.18
C LYS A 26 83.44 -15.80 -136.58
N TYR A 27 83.57 -14.74 -137.36
CA TYR A 27 83.16 -13.40 -136.93
C TYR A 27 81.67 -13.35 -136.61
N GLN A 28 80.80 -13.90 -137.46
CA GLN A 28 79.36 -13.99 -137.20
C GLN A 28 79.01 -14.81 -135.96
N TYR A 29 79.67 -15.94 -135.72
CA TYR A 29 79.47 -16.76 -134.53
C TYR A 29 79.89 -16.02 -133.24
N ILE A 30 81.02 -15.30 -133.28
CA ILE A 30 81.50 -14.48 -132.17
C ILE A 30 80.54 -13.31 -131.91
N GLN A 31 80.04 -12.64 -132.96
CA GLN A 31 79.05 -11.58 -132.81
C GLN A 31 77.76 -12.12 -132.19
N MET A 32 77.24 -13.25 -132.70
CA MET A 32 76.06 -13.91 -132.16
C MET A 32 76.24 -14.32 -130.69
N LYS A 33 77.39 -14.89 -130.32
CA LYS A 33 77.65 -15.29 -128.92
C LYS A 33 77.88 -14.11 -127.98
N ASN A 34 78.51 -13.04 -128.46
CA ASN A 34 78.62 -11.80 -127.69
C ASN A 34 77.27 -11.11 -127.51
N GLU A 35 76.38 -11.18 -128.51
CA GLU A 35 75.00 -10.73 -128.39
C GLU A 35 74.23 -11.58 -127.37
N GLU A 36 74.37 -12.91 -127.39
CA GLU A 36 73.74 -13.81 -126.40
C GLU A 36 74.24 -13.54 -124.97
N LEU A 37 75.55 -13.28 -124.79
CA LEU A 37 76.12 -12.87 -123.51
C LEU A 37 75.59 -11.52 -123.04
N LYS A 38 75.53 -10.52 -123.93
CA LYS A 38 74.96 -9.20 -123.63
C LYS A 38 73.47 -9.26 -123.32
N GLN A 39 72.73 -10.19 -123.96
CA GLN A 39 71.32 -10.41 -123.67
C GLN A 39 71.08 -11.11 -122.32
N ASN A 40 72.01 -11.98 -121.90
CA ASN A 40 71.90 -12.70 -120.62
C ASN A 40 72.44 -11.91 -119.41
N GLU A 41 73.31 -10.93 -119.63
CA GLU A 41 73.83 -10.03 -118.60
C GLU A 41 72.74 -9.33 -117.76
N PRO A 42 71.69 -8.70 -118.34
CA PRO A 42 70.60 -8.12 -117.56
C PRO A 42 69.79 -9.18 -116.79
N THR A 43 69.62 -10.38 -117.34
CA THR A 43 68.93 -11.49 -116.65
C THR A 43 69.71 -11.98 -115.44
N ASN A 44 71.04 -12.07 -115.54
CA ASN A 44 71.90 -12.43 -114.40
C ASN A 44 71.92 -11.34 -113.32
N GLN A 45 71.97 -10.07 -113.71
CA GLN A 45 71.87 -8.94 -112.77
C GLN A 45 70.52 -8.94 -112.05
N GLN A 46 69.42 -9.23 -112.76
CA GLN A 46 68.09 -9.36 -112.19
C GLN A 46 68.00 -10.56 -111.22
N GLY A 47 68.63 -11.68 -111.55
CA GLY A 47 68.72 -12.84 -110.67
C GLY A 47 69.47 -12.53 -109.37
N GLN A 48 70.59 -11.81 -109.44
CA GLN A 48 71.35 -11.39 -108.26
C GLN A 48 70.54 -10.45 -107.36
N TYR A 49 69.83 -9.48 -107.96
CA TYR A 49 68.95 -8.58 -107.20
C TYR A 49 67.85 -9.33 -106.43
N GLN A 50 67.25 -10.37 -107.03
CA GLN A 50 66.26 -11.21 -106.37
C GLN A 50 66.87 -12.03 -105.21
N ILE A 51 68.09 -12.55 -105.40
CA ILE A 51 68.82 -13.27 -104.35
C ILE A 51 69.08 -12.33 -103.16
N ASP A 52 69.60 -11.13 -103.43
CA ASP A 52 69.91 -10.15 -102.39
C ASP A 52 68.64 -9.72 -101.62
N GLN A 53 67.51 -9.58 -102.33
CA GLN A 53 66.21 -9.29 -101.72
C GLN A 53 65.75 -10.43 -100.79
N VAL A 54 65.86 -11.68 -101.24
CA VAL A 54 65.49 -12.86 -100.42
C VAL A 54 66.42 -13.02 -99.22
N GLU A 55 67.72 -12.75 -99.39
CA GLU A 55 68.70 -12.79 -98.30
C GLU A 55 68.37 -11.73 -97.23
N GLN A 56 67.96 -10.53 -97.65
CA GLN A 56 67.50 -9.48 -96.74
C GLN A 56 66.21 -9.87 -96.01
N GLU A 57 65.19 -10.36 -96.73
CA GLU A 57 63.93 -10.83 -96.11
C GLU A 57 64.18 -11.95 -95.10
N LYS A 58 65.07 -12.90 -95.40
CA LYS A 58 65.49 -13.97 -94.48
C LYS A 58 66.12 -13.41 -93.21
N ASN A 59 67.01 -12.42 -93.33
CA ASN A 59 67.66 -11.78 -92.19
C ASN A 59 66.65 -11.02 -91.31
N ASP A 60 65.70 -10.29 -91.94
CA ASP A 60 64.64 -9.58 -91.25
C ASP A 60 63.72 -10.54 -90.48
N LEU A 61 63.34 -11.65 -91.11
CA LEU A 61 62.54 -12.71 -90.47
C LEU A 61 63.29 -13.39 -89.31
N GLN A 62 64.59 -13.66 -89.44
CA GLN A 62 65.39 -14.19 -88.33
C GLN A 62 65.44 -13.22 -87.14
N ALA A 63 65.62 -11.93 -87.41
CA ALA A 63 65.59 -10.91 -86.36
C ALA A 63 64.20 -10.83 -85.69
N GLU A 64 63.12 -11.01 -86.45
CA GLU A 64 61.76 -11.08 -85.89
C GLU A 64 61.54 -12.33 -85.03
N ILE A 65 62.06 -13.50 -85.44
CA ILE A 65 62.01 -14.75 -84.66
C ILE A 65 62.71 -14.56 -83.31
N ILE A 66 63.94 -14.05 -83.30
CA ILE A 66 64.72 -13.83 -82.07
C ILE A 66 63.95 -12.89 -81.12
N ARG A 67 63.38 -11.80 -81.65
CA ARG A 67 62.56 -10.87 -80.85
C ARG A 67 61.33 -11.55 -80.24
N LYS A 68 60.63 -12.40 -81.01
CA LYS A 68 59.48 -13.17 -80.51
C LYS A 68 59.88 -14.20 -79.46
N GLU A 69 61.02 -14.87 -79.62
CA GLU A 69 61.53 -15.83 -78.63
C GLU A 69 61.86 -15.18 -77.28
N VAL A 70 62.52 -14.02 -77.31
CA VAL A 70 62.78 -13.22 -76.10
C VAL A 70 61.46 -12.85 -75.43
N ARG A 71 60.48 -12.37 -76.21
CA ARG A 71 59.16 -11.99 -75.69
C ARG A 71 58.42 -13.17 -75.05
N ILE A 72 58.50 -14.36 -75.64
CA ILE A 72 57.91 -15.59 -75.09
C ILE A 72 58.56 -15.95 -73.74
N LYS A 73 59.90 -15.84 -73.63
CA LYS A 73 60.61 -16.11 -72.37
C LYS A 73 60.22 -15.13 -71.25
N GLU A 74 60.08 -13.85 -71.56
CA GLU A 74 59.60 -12.83 -70.62
C GLU A 74 58.18 -13.15 -70.13
N LEU A 75 57.26 -13.42 -71.07
CA LEU A 75 55.87 -13.76 -70.76
C LEU A 75 55.77 -15.02 -69.89
N ASN A 76 56.57 -16.05 -70.18
CA ASN A 76 56.63 -17.27 -69.39
C ASN A 76 57.10 -17.00 -67.95
N SER A 77 58.10 -16.14 -67.78
CA SER A 77 58.60 -15.75 -66.45
C SER A 77 57.51 -15.03 -65.64
N SER A 78 56.83 -14.05 -66.25
CA SER A 78 55.69 -13.37 -65.60
C SER A 78 54.53 -14.31 -65.28
N LEU A 79 54.29 -15.32 -66.12
CA LEU A 79 53.22 -16.30 -65.91
C LEU A 79 53.52 -17.24 -64.74
N ILE A 80 54.80 -17.63 -64.56
CA ILE A 80 55.26 -18.39 -63.39
C ILE A 80 55.07 -17.56 -62.12
N GLU A 81 55.44 -16.28 -62.14
CA GLU A 81 55.31 -15.39 -60.99
C GLU A 81 53.85 -15.17 -60.59
N ARG A 82 52.97 -14.86 -61.56
CA ARG A 82 51.52 -14.76 -61.33
C ARG A 82 50.90 -16.05 -60.76
N LYS A 83 51.35 -17.23 -61.20
CA LYS A 83 50.87 -18.51 -60.64
C LYS A 83 51.24 -18.66 -59.17
N LYS A 84 52.43 -18.19 -58.77
CA LYS A 84 52.89 -18.18 -57.38
C LYS A 84 52.05 -17.23 -56.52
N GLU A 85 51.81 -16.01 -57.00
CA GLU A 85 50.95 -15.02 -56.33
C GLU A 85 49.52 -15.53 -56.15
N LEU A 86 48.93 -16.12 -57.19
CA LEU A 86 47.58 -16.69 -57.15
C LEU A 86 47.48 -17.80 -56.09
N SER A 87 48.51 -18.65 -55.98
CA SER A 87 48.55 -19.72 -54.99
C SER A 87 48.62 -19.16 -53.56
N GLN A 88 49.41 -18.11 -53.35
CA GLN A 88 49.49 -17.42 -52.04
C GLN A 88 48.17 -16.73 -51.68
N LEU A 89 47.52 -16.05 -52.63
CA LEU A 89 46.23 -15.41 -52.42
C LEU A 89 45.14 -16.44 -52.07
N LYS A 90 45.12 -17.58 -52.78
CA LYS A 90 44.17 -18.68 -52.50
C LYS A 90 44.36 -19.25 -51.09
N ALA A 91 45.60 -19.41 -50.64
CA ALA A 91 45.91 -19.86 -49.28
C ALA A 91 45.46 -18.83 -48.22
N LYS A 92 45.77 -17.54 -48.43
CA LYS A 92 45.33 -16.44 -47.54
C LYS A 92 43.81 -16.37 -47.44
N LEU A 93 43.11 -16.47 -48.57
CA LEU A 93 41.65 -16.47 -48.62
C LEU A 93 41.07 -17.63 -47.81
N SER A 94 41.58 -18.85 -48.02
CA SER A 94 41.13 -20.04 -47.29
C SER A 94 41.35 -19.92 -45.78
N HIS A 95 42.49 -19.37 -45.36
CA HIS A 95 42.76 -19.13 -43.94
C HIS A 95 41.79 -18.09 -43.34
N ASN A 96 41.57 -16.97 -44.03
CA ASN A 96 40.65 -15.92 -43.57
C ASN A 96 39.20 -16.41 -43.46
N HIS A 97 38.73 -17.23 -44.40
CA HIS A 97 37.41 -17.87 -44.29
C HIS A 97 37.30 -18.73 -43.03
N LYS A 98 38.26 -19.62 -42.78
CA LYS A 98 38.28 -20.46 -41.56
C LYS A 98 38.27 -19.65 -40.27
N VAL A 99 39.06 -18.58 -40.20
CA VAL A 99 39.12 -17.71 -39.02
C VAL A 99 37.78 -16.98 -38.82
N SER A 100 37.12 -16.57 -39.90
CA SER A 100 35.82 -15.90 -39.85
C SER A 100 34.72 -16.84 -39.38
N ASP A 101 34.70 -18.07 -39.91
CA ASP A 101 33.74 -19.11 -39.53
C ASP A 101 33.86 -19.46 -38.04
N LEU A 102 35.08 -19.56 -37.51
CA LEU A 102 35.33 -19.81 -36.08
C LEU A 102 34.83 -18.65 -35.20
N LYS A 103 35.06 -17.39 -35.61
CA LYS A 103 34.54 -16.22 -34.87
C LYS A 103 33.01 -16.18 -34.86
N ILE A 104 32.37 -16.54 -35.97
CA ILE A 104 30.92 -16.63 -36.07
C ILE A 104 30.39 -17.73 -35.15
N ALA A 105 31.02 -18.90 -35.15
CA ALA A 105 30.64 -20.01 -34.27
C ALA A 105 30.74 -19.65 -32.78
N ASP A 106 31.83 -19.00 -32.36
CA ASP A 106 32.04 -18.54 -30.98
C ASP A 106 30.99 -17.49 -30.57
N SER A 107 30.71 -16.53 -31.45
CA SER A 107 29.68 -15.52 -31.22
C SER A 107 28.28 -16.14 -31.08
N ASN A 108 27.95 -17.13 -31.93
CA ASN A 108 26.67 -17.84 -31.87
C ASN A 108 26.50 -18.62 -30.57
N LEU A 109 27.57 -19.28 -30.09
CA LEU A 109 27.58 -19.95 -28.78
C LEU A 109 27.21 -18.98 -27.66
N LYS A 110 27.85 -17.80 -27.66
CA LYS A 110 27.61 -16.77 -26.64
C LYS A 110 26.21 -16.17 -26.72
N ILE A 111 25.66 -16.01 -27.92
CA ILE A 111 24.26 -15.60 -28.12
C ILE A 111 23.32 -16.62 -27.50
N THR A 112 23.52 -17.92 -27.76
CA THR A 112 22.68 -18.98 -27.19
C THR A 112 22.75 -19.03 -25.66
N GLU A 113 23.93 -18.82 -25.07
CA GLU A 113 24.08 -18.72 -23.61
C GLU A 113 23.25 -17.56 -23.03
N LEU A 114 23.32 -16.37 -23.64
CA LEU A 114 22.55 -15.20 -23.21
C LEU A 114 21.04 -15.39 -23.40
N GLU A 115 20.61 -16.02 -24.50
CA GLU A 115 19.19 -16.33 -24.74
C GLU A 115 18.62 -17.26 -23.66
N ASN A 116 19.38 -18.29 -23.27
CA ASN A 116 19.01 -19.18 -22.18
C ASN A 116 18.92 -18.44 -20.83
N GLU A 117 19.85 -17.52 -20.56
CA GLU A 117 19.82 -16.73 -19.32
C GLU A 117 18.64 -15.76 -19.29
N ILE A 118 18.33 -15.09 -20.42
CA ILE A 118 17.15 -14.24 -20.56
C ILE A 118 15.87 -15.04 -20.31
N ALA A 119 15.75 -16.24 -20.88
CA ALA A 119 14.58 -17.11 -20.67
C ALA A 119 14.43 -17.48 -19.19
N ARG A 120 15.52 -17.81 -18.50
CA ARG A 120 15.53 -18.13 -17.07
C ARG A 120 15.12 -16.93 -16.22
N LEU A 121 15.61 -15.73 -16.52
CA LEU A 121 15.25 -14.51 -15.80
C LEU A 121 13.78 -14.12 -16.00
N LYS A 122 13.26 -14.24 -17.22
CA LYS A 122 11.83 -14.02 -17.51
C LYS A 122 10.94 -14.94 -16.68
N GLN A 123 11.30 -16.21 -16.55
CA GLN A 123 10.55 -17.17 -15.73
C GLN A 123 10.56 -16.78 -14.24
N LYS A 124 11.72 -16.38 -13.69
CA LYS A 124 11.81 -15.91 -12.30
C LYS A 124 10.95 -14.67 -12.03
N ILE A 125 10.93 -13.71 -12.95
CA ILE A 125 10.09 -12.50 -12.83
C ILE A 125 8.61 -12.88 -12.76
N LEU A 126 8.17 -13.82 -13.59
CA LEU A 126 6.78 -14.30 -13.58
C LEU A 126 6.41 -14.96 -12.25
N GLU A 127 7.31 -15.77 -11.68
CA GLU A 127 7.11 -16.41 -10.37
C GLU A 127 7.03 -15.38 -9.24
N GLU A 128 7.90 -14.36 -9.26
CA GLU A 128 7.86 -13.25 -8.29
C GLU A 128 6.57 -12.43 -8.39
N GLU A 129 6.08 -12.14 -9.60
CA GLU A 129 4.81 -11.44 -9.79
C GLU A 129 3.62 -12.24 -9.24
N GLN A 130 3.60 -13.56 -9.45
CA GLN A 130 2.58 -14.43 -8.88
C GLN A 130 2.65 -14.47 -7.34
N ALA A 131 3.85 -14.52 -6.76
CA ALA A 131 4.03 -14.47 -5.31
C ALA A 131 3.55 -13.13 -4.73
N LYS A 132 3.87 -12.02 -5.41
CA LYS A 132 3.42 -10.68 -5.03
C LYS A 132 1.90 -10.56 -5.04
N MET A 133 1.22 -11.09 -6.07
CA MET A 133 -0.25 -11.11 -6.13
C MET A 133 -0.88 -11.87 -4.95
N LYS A 134 -0.33 -13.04 -4.60
CA LYS A 134 -0.80 -13.83 -3.44
C LYS A 134 -0.62 -13.07 -2.11
N LEU A 135 0.49 -12.36 -1.94
CA LEU A 135 0.73 -11.55 -0.76
C LEU A 135 -0.27 -10.39 -0.64
N TYR A 136 -0.58 -9.68 -1.74
CA TYR A 136 -1.59 -8.63 -1.74
C TYR A 136 -2.97 -9.14 -1.31
N GLN A 137 -3.39 -10.29 -1.84
CA GLN A 137 -4.65 -10.93 -1.42
C GLN A 137 -4.64 -11.23 0.08
N LYS A 138 -3.53 -11.79 0.59
CA LYS A 138 -3.43 -12.13 2.00
C LYS A 138 -3.48 -10.93 2.93
N VAL A 139 -2.83 -9.83 2.54
CA VAL A 139 -2.87 -8.56 3.27
C VAL A 139 -4.31 -8.03 3.34
N ASN A 140 -5.06 -8.11 2.26
CA ASN A 140 -6.46 -7.66 2.24
C ASN A 140 -7.36 -8.53 3.13
N GLU A 141 -7.20 -9.86 3.11
CA GLU A 141 -7.91 -10.75 4.04
C GLU A 141 -7.62 -10.41 5.51
N LEU A 142 -6.35 -10.18 5.85
CA LEU A 142 -5.95 -9.86 7.21
C LEU A 142 -6.50 -8.50 7.66
N LYS A 143 -6.50 -7.49 6.78
CA LYS A 143 -7.12 -6.19 7.05
C LYS A 143 -8.61 -6.31 7.36
N GLN A 144 -9.35 -7.12 6.58
CA GLN A 144 -10.77 -7.35 6.83
C GLN A 144 -11.02 -8.10 8.15
N LYS A 145 -10.23 -9.13 8.44
CA LYS A 145 -10.34 -9.87 9.71
C LYS A 145 -10.07 -8.97 10.92
N LEU A 146 -9.07 -8.10 10.83
CA LEU A 146 -8.75 -7.14 11.88
C LEU A 146 -9.91 -6.16 12.11
N ALA A 147 -10.46 -5.59 11.04
CA ALA A 147 -11.59 -4.67 11.13
C ALA A 147 -12.83 -5.32 11.78
N ASN A 148 -13.14 -6.58 11.43
CA ASN A 148 -14.25 -7.31 12.03
C ASN A 148 -14.01 -7.59 13.53
N HIS A 149 -12.79 -8.02 13.88
CA HIS A 149 -12.42 -8.27 15.27
C HIS A 149 -12.50 -6.98 16.12
N ASP A 150 -12.04 -5.85 15.58
CA ASP A 150 -12.12 -4.55 16.25
C ASP A 150 -13.57 -4.12 16.44
N TYR A 151 -14.42 -4.30 15.43
CA TYR A 151 -15.86 -4.03 15.53
C TYR A 151 -16.53 -4.85 16.65
N ASP A 152 -16.29 -6.17 16.68
CA ASP A 152 -16.87 -7.06 17.69
C ASP A 152 -16.41 -6.67 19.10
N ARG A 153 -15.12 -6.35 19.26
CA ARG A 153 -14.55 -5.91 20.54
C ARG A 153 -15.14 -4.58 21.01
N ILE A 154 -15.25 -3.59 20.12
CA ILE A 154 -15.83 -2.28 20.43
C ILE A 154 -17.29 -2.44 20.84
N LYS A 155 -18.06 -3.27 20.12
CA LYS A 155 -19.47 -3.54 20.44
C LYS A 155 -19.62 -4.15 21.83
N LYS A 156 -18.86 -5.21 22.13
CA LYS A 156 -18.87 -5.87 23.45
C LYS A 156 -18.53 -4.90 24.59
N LEU A 157 -17.45 -4.15 24.46
CA LEU A 157 -17.03 -3.16 25.47
C LEU A 157 -18.06 -2.04 25.64
N THR A 158 -18.74 -1.64 24.57
CA THR A 158 -19.79 -0.62 24.62
C THR A 158 -20.99 -1.12 25.43
N ASP A 159 -21.39 -2.37 25.23
CA ASP A 159 -22.51 -2.98 25.95
C ASP A 159 -22.16 -3.20 27.43
N GLU A 160 -20.95 -3.69 27.74
CA GLU A 160 -20.43 -3.80 29.11
C GLU A 160 -20.39 -2.43 29.82
N ARG A 161 -19.94 -1.39 29.12
CA ARG A 161 -19.91 -0.02 29.66
C ARG A 161 -21.32 0.48 29.98
N LYS A 162 -22.30 0.24 29.11
CA LYS A 162 -23.71 0.62 29.36
C LYS A 162 -24.26 -0.08 30.60
N GLU A 163 -23.99 -1.37 30.75
CA GLU A 163 -24.45 -2.13 31.92
C GLU A 163 -23.84 -1.59 33.22
N LEU A 164 -22.52 -1.30 33.22
CA LEU A 164 -21.84 -0.71 34.38
C LEU A 164 -22.36 0.69 34.73
N VAL A 165 -22.58 1.55 33.74
CA VAL A 165 -23.16 2.89 33.96
C VAL A 165 -24.55 2.77 34.59
N ASN A 166 -25.39 1.87 34.09
CA ASN A 166 -26.72 1.65 34.66
C ASN A 166 -26.63 1.15 36.11
N LYS A 167 -25.72 0.22 36.42
CA LYS A 167 -25.51 -0.24 37.80
C LYS A 167 -25.08 0.90 38.74
N LEU A 168 -24.14 1.74 38.31
CA LEU A 168 -23.68 2.90 39.09
C LEU A 168 -24.80 3.91 39.35
N ILE A 169 -25.62 4.20 38.34
CA ILE A 169 -26.79 5.08 38.50
C ILE A 169 -27.76 4.48 39.54
N CYS A 170 -28.07 3.19 39.44
CA CYS A 170 -28.94 2.52 40.42
C CYS A 170 -28.35 2.57 41.84
N GLU A 171 -27.04 2.34 42.00
CA GLU A 171 -26.36 2.43 43.29
C GLU A 171 -26.37 3.85 43.88
N GLU A 172 -26.15 4.86 43.04
CA GLU A 172 -26.19 6.27 43.44
C GLU A 172 -27.59 6.70 43.86
N ASN A 173 -28.62 6.35 43.08
CA ASN A 173 -30.01 6.61 43.40
C ASN A 173 -30.44 5.88 44.68
N ALA A 174 -30.00 4.63 44.87
CA ALA A 174 -30.25 3.88 46.09
C ALA A 174 -29.64 4.57 47.33
N LYS A 175 -28.39 5.03 47.23
CA LYS A 175 -27.74 5.82 48.30
C LYS A 175 -28.49 7.11 48.60
N LYS A 176 -28.97 7.82 47.56
CA LYS A 176 -29.77 9.04 47.72
C LYS A 176 -31.06 8.78 48.51
N ILE A 177 -31.76 7.70 48.19
CA ILE A 177 -32.98 7.28 48.90
C ILE A 177 -32.66 6.95 50.36
N LEU A 178 -31.66 6.11 50.62
CA LEU A 178 -31.26 5.72 51.98
C LEU A 178 -30.84 6.94 52.83
N ASN A 179 -30.09 7.88 52.25
CA ASN A 179 -29.72 9.12 52.93
C ASN A 179 -30.94 9.97 53.31
N GLN A 180 -31.94 10.06 52.42
CA GLN A 180 -33.16 10.80 52.71
C GLN A 180 -34.03 10.08 53.74
N ALA A 181 -34.09 8.75 53.71
CA ALA A 181 -34.78 7.93 54.73
C ALA A 181 -34.16 8.11 56.12
N ASN A 182 -32.82 8.09 56.20
CA ASN A 182 -32.09 8.39 57.44
C ASN A 182 -32.36 9.79 57.97
N LYS A 183 -32.46 10.79 57.07
CA LYS A 183 -32.82 12.16 57.45
C LYS A 183 -34.22 12.19 58.07
N LEU A 184 -35.20 11.52 57.45
CA LEU A 184 -36.56 11.43 57.97
C LEU A 184 -36.61 10.80 59.36
N LEU A 185 -35.89 9.69 59.60
CA LEU A 185 -35.82 9.06 60.93
C LEU A 185 -35.26 10.00 62.00
N LYS A 186 -34.18 10.73 61.68
CA LYS A 186 -33.60 11.73 62.59
C LYS A 186 -34.62 12.81 62.95
N THR A 187 -35.35 13.32 61.96
CA THR A 187 -36.40 14.31 62.18
C THR A 187 -37.56 13.74 62.99
N LYS A 188 -38.01 12.51 62.71
CA LYS A 188 -39.05 11.80 63.48
C LYS A 188 -38.64 11.63 64.94
N ASN A 189 -37.39 11.24 65.21
CA ASN A 189 -36.86 11.12 66.57
C ASN A 189 -36.87 12.46 67.33
N ILE A 190 -36.43 13.55 66.68
CA ILE A 190 -36.47 14.90 67.26
C ILE A 190 -37.91 15.30 67.61
N VAL A 191 -38.85 15.10 66.69
CA VAL A 191 -40.27 15.42 66.91
C VAL A 191 -40.85 14.61 68.06
N LEU A 192 -40.57 13.30 68.14
CA LEU A 192 -41.05 12.46 69.24
C LEU A 192 -40.43 12.83 70.59
N LYS A 193 -39.19 13.33 70.60
CA LYS A 193 -38.56 13.86 71.82
C LYS A 193 -39.26 15.13 72.28
N LEU A 194 -39.44 16.11 71.39
CA LEU A 194 -40.17 17.36 71.66
C LEU A 194 -41.62 17.09 72.06
N GLN A 195 -42.26 16.08 71.45
CA GLN A 195 -43.61 15.66 71.83
C GLN A 195 -43.67 15.13 73.26
N GLY A 196 -42.67 14.34 73.68
CA GLY A 196 -42.54 13.89 75.07
C GLY A 196 -42.37 15.07 76.03
N GLU A 197 -41.45 15.98 75.72
CA GLU A 197 -41.19 17.17 76.53
C GLU A 197 -42.43 18.07 76.63
N ALA A 198 -43.19 18.22 75.54
CA ALA A 198 -44.45 18.96 75.52
C ALA A 198 -45.52 18.29 76.38
N ILE A 199 -45.66 16.96 76.31
CA ILE A 199 -46.61 16.19 77.14
C ILE A 199 -46.24 16.30 78.63
N ASP A 200 -44.95 16.20 78.96
CA ASP A 200 -44.47 16.34 80.34
C ASP A 200 -44.70 17.77 80.85
N ALA A 201 -44.41 18.80 80.04
CA ALA A 201 -44.68 20.18 80.40
C ALA A 201 -46.19 20.48 80.54
N LEU A 202 -47.05 19.85 79.73
CA LEU A 202 -48.51 19.92 79.90
C LEU A 202 -48.96 19.31 81.22
N GLN A 203 -48.39 18.16 81.60
CA GLN A 203 -48.70 17.52 82.87
C GLN A 203 -48.24 18.37 84.05
N ASP A 204 -47.03 18.95 83.98
CA ASP A 204 -46.54 19.90 85.00
C ASP A 204 -47.51 21.08 85.17
N CYS A 205 -48.05 21.61 84.07
CA CYS A 205 -49.05 22.69 84.10
C CYS A 205 -50.37 22.26 84.76
N LEU A 206 -50.78 21.01 84.56
CA LEU A 206 -52.01 20.46 85.13
C LEU A 206 -51.87 20.19 86.62
N GLU A 207 -50.75 19.60 87.06
CA GLU A 207 -50.50 19.25 88.46
C GLU A 207 -50.31 20.48 89.36
N ASN A 208 -49.68 21.54 88.84
CA ASN A 208 -49.36 22.77 89.58
C ASN A 208 -50.43 23.87 89.45
N SER A 209 -51.57 23.57 88.84
CA SER A 209 -52.73 24.47 88.82
C SER A 209 -53.48 24.46 90.15
N THR A 210 -53.64 25.63 90.77
CA THR A 210 -54.37 25.78 92.05
C THR A 210 -55.89 25.51 91.98
N ASN A 211 -56.42 25.03 90.86
CA ASN A 211 -57.86 24.75 90.66
C ASN A 211 -58.13 23.34 90.11
N ASN A 212 -57.58 22.31 90.76
CA ASN A 212 -57.73 20.88 90.41
C ASN A 212 -59.17 20.30 90.48
N GLN A 213 -60.22 21.13 90.41
CA GLN A 213 -61.63 20.66 90.33
C GLN A 213 -62.49 21.32 89.24
N ASN A 214 -61.93 22.14 88.33
CA ASN A 214 -62.72 22.66 87.21
C ASN A 214 -62.43 21.88 85.92
N GLU A 215 -63.45 21.22 85.36
CA GLU A 215 -63.44 20.53 84.06
C GLU A 215 -63.06 21.43 82.86
N ASN A 216 -62.81 22.72 83.09
CA ASN A 216 -62.45 23.74 82.08
C ASN A 216 -61.02 24.32 82.28
N PHE A 217 -60.13 23.66 83.03
CA PHE A 217 -58.78 24.19 83.30
C PHE A 217 -57.97 24.48 82.03
N LEU A 218 -57.89 23.53 81.10
CA LEU A 218 -57.12 23.73 79.87
C LEU A 218 -57.74 24.79 78.96
N ARG A 219 -59.07 24.84 78.87
CA ARG A 219 -59.78 25.94 78.20
C ARG A 219 -59.43 27.30 78.80
N ASN A 220 -59.45 27.46 80.12
CA ASN A 220 -59.04 28.70 80.79
C ASN A 220 -57.54 29.00 80.64
N PHE A 221 -56.68 27.97 80.63
CA PHE A 221 -55.25 28.09 80.42
C PHE A 221 -54.94 28.60 79.01
N PHE A 222 -55.60 28.04 77.99
CA PHE A 222 -55.45 28.46 76.59
C PHE A 222 -56.16 29.79 76.26
N GLU A 223 -57.35 30.06 76.82
CA GLU A 223 -58.12 31.31 76.61
C GLU A 223 -57.51 32.52 77.34
N ASN A 224 -56.85 32.34 78.49
CA ASN A 224 -56.23 33.42 79.28
C ASN A 224 -54.70 33.54 79.09
N MET A 225 -54.10 32.81 78.14
CA MET A 225 -52.66 32.88 77.83
C MET A 225 -52.08 34.30 77.65
N PRO A 226 -52.78 35.31 77.12
CA PRO A 226 -52.22 36.66 77.01
C PRO A 226 -52.00 37.36 78.37
N GLY A 227 -52.63 36.87 79.46
CA GLY A 227 -52.68 37.55 80.76
C GLY A 227 -51.88 36.89 81.89
N ILE A 228 -51.45 35.63 81.77
CA ILE A 228 -50.65 34.93 82.79
C ILE A 228 -49.16 35.15 82.49
N LYS A 229 -48.68 36.38 82.65
CA LYS A 229 -47.24 36.63 82.77
C LYS A 229 -46.80 36.17 84.16
N ASN A 230 -45.78 35.30 84.25
CA ASN A 230 -45.19 34.72 85.48
C ASN A 230 -45.66 33.32 85.91
N ASN A 231 -45.98 32.40 84.98
CA ASN A 231 -46.03 30.96 85.29
C ASN A 231 -44.93 30.23 84.52
N GLU A 232 -43.86 29.84 85.23
CA GLU A 232 -42.68 29.16 84.67
C GLU A 232 -43.06 27.90 83.86
N PHE A 233 -44.09 27.17 84.29
CA PHE A 233 -44.58 25.98 83.61
C PHE A 233 -45.25 26.31 82.26
N ALA A 234 -45.99 27.42 82.21
CA ALA A 234 -46.66 27.87 80.99
C ALA A 234 -45.66 28.39 79.94
N GLU A 235 -44.65 29.15 80.36
CA GLU A 235 -43.58 29.64 79.48
C GLU A 235 -42.73 28.48 78.93
N LYS A 236 -42.37 27.51 79.79
CA LYS A 236 -41.69 26.27 79.39
C LYS A 236 -42.51 25.51 78.33
N PHE A 237 -43.80 25.34 78.57
CA PHE A 237 -44.70 24.66 77.62
C PHE A 237 -44.83 25.43 76.29
N GLN A 238 -44.96 26.75 76.30
CA GLN A 238 -45.03 27.57 75.08
C GLN A 238 -43.77 27.43 74.22
N ASN A 239 -42.59 27.50 74.83
CA ASN A 239 -41.31 27.39 74.12
C ASN A 239 -41.17 26.01 73.46
N ILE A 240 -41.44 24.94 74.19
CA ILE A 240 -41.40 23.57 73.66
C ILE A 240 -42.44 23.38 72.56
N SER A 241 -43.64 23.95 72.72
CA SER A 241 -44.72 23.86 71.73
C SER A 241 -44.33 24.53 70.39
N GLU A 242 -43.64 25.67 70.44
CA GLU A 242 -43.18 26.35 69.23
C GLU A 242 -42.05 25.57 68.52
N GLU A 243 -41.08 25.03 69.27
CA GLU A 243 -40.05 24.14 68.72
C GLU A 243 -40.66 22.86 68.12
N TYR A 244 -41.66 22.29 68.80
CA TYR A 244 -42.39 21.13 68.35
C TYR A 244 -43.16 21.39 67.03
N LYS A 245 -43.84 22.53 66.90
CA LYS A 245 -44.50 22.93 65.63
C LYS A 245 -43.49 23.05 64.48
N ASN A 246 -42.35 23.66 64.73
CA ASN A 246 -41.26 23.77 63.75
C ASN A 246 -40.75 22.37 63.37
N GLY A 247 -40.61 21.47 64.33
CA GLY A 247 -40.28 20.06 64.10
C GLY A 247 -41.31 19.33 63.23
N LEU A 248 -42.61 19.53 63.45
CA LEU A 248 -43.67 18.95 62.62
C LEU A 248 -43.59 19.42 61.16
N LEU A 249 -43.32 20.71 60.94
CA LEU A 249 -43.16 21.26 59.59
C LEU A 249 -41.95 20.64 58.88
N LEU A 250 -40.83 20.47 59.59
CA LEU A 250 -39.65 19.78 59.07
C LEU A 250 -39.94 18.32 58.73
N LEU A 251 -40.68 17.61 59.60
CA LEU A 251 -41.09 16.22 59.38
C LEU A 251 -41.93 16.08 58.12
N GLU A 252 -42.92 16.95 57.92
CA GLU A 252 -43.76 16.97 56.72
C GLU A 252 -42.93 17.22 55.45
N ASN A 253 -41.95 18.13 55.52
CA ASN A 253 -41.07 18.43 54.39
C ASN A 253 -40.14 17.27 54.06
N ASP A 254 -39.50 16.65 55.06
CA ASP A 254 -38.63 15.49 54.87
C ASP A 254 -39.41 14.29 54.31
N TYR A 255 -40.64 14.11 54.78
CA TYR A 255 -41.55 13.09 54.27
C TYR A 255 -41.89 13.33 52.79
N LYS A 256 -42.31 14.55 52.42
CA LYS A 256 -42.59 14.91 51.02
C LYS A 256 -41.36 14.71 50.13
N SER A 257 -40.19 15.11 50.62
CA SER A 257 -38.93 14.93 49.90
C SER A 257 -38.62 13.44 49.66
N LEU A 258 -38.79 12.59 50.67
CA LEU A 258 -38.60 11.14 50.52
C LEU A 258 -39.61 10.54 49.54
N SER A 259 -40.89 10.89 49.68
CA SER A 259 -41.97 10.41 48.79
C SER A 259 -41.70 10.74 47.33
N ASN A 260 -41.20 11.94 47.04
CA ASN A 260 -40.88 12.35 45.67
C ASN A 260 -39.73 11.51 45.09
N ILE A 261 -38.63 11.36 45.83
CA ILE A 261 -37.48 10.58 45.35
C ILE A 261 -37.86 9.10 45.14
N VAL A 262 -38.64 8.52 46.05
CA VAL A 262 -39.12 7.13 45.92
C VAL A 262 -40.04 6.96 44.70
N LYS A 263 -40.88 7.95 44.38
CA LYS A 263 -41.74 7.94 43.19
C LYS A 263 -40.93 8.05 41.90
N ASP A 264 -39.94 8.93 41.86
CA ASP A 264 -39.07 9.12 40.70
C ASP A 264 -38.27 7.84 40.40
N GLU A 265 -37.90 7.09 41.44
CA GLU A 265 -37.08 5.89 41.37
C GLU A 265 -37.87 4.60 41.66
N LYS A 266 -39.17 4.56 41.31
CA LYS A 266 -40.10 3.47 41.67
C LYS A 266 -39.67 2.06 41.24
N ASP A 267 -38.84 1.97 40.20
CA ASP A 267 -38.38 0.69 39.64
C ASP A 267 -37.19 0.10 40.43
N LEU A 268 -36.59 0.87 41.34
CA LEU A 268 -35.56 0.37 42.24
C LEU A 268 -36.17 -0.45 43.37
N LYS A 269 -35.59 -1.61 43.65
CA LYS A 269 -36.00 -2.46 44.77
C LYS A 269 -35.97 -1.73 46.12
N VAL A 270 -34.97 -0.87 46.35
CA VAL A 270 -34.86 -0.08 47.58
C VAL A 270 -36.04 0.89 47.73
N SER A 271 -36.55 1.48 46.65
CA SER A 271 -37.72 2.35 46.68
C SER A 271 -38.94 1.63 47.20
N LEU A 272 -39.21 0.42 46.71
CA LEU A 272 -40.32 -0.41 47.18
C LEU A 272 -40.21 -0.78 48.65
N ILE A 273 -38.99 -1.09 49.13
CA ILE A 273 -38.80 -1.43 50.54
C ILE A 273 -39.00 -0.19 51.42
N ILE A 274 -38.42 0.96 51.04
CA ILE A 274 -38.54 2.22 51.78
C ILE A 274 -39.99 2.72 51.79
N GLU A 275 -40.71 2.59 50.68
CA GLU A 275 -42.13 2.87 50.60
C GLU A 275 -42.93 2.09 51.65
N ASN A 276 -42.60 0.82 51.85
CA ASN A 276 -43.25 -0.05 52.83
C ASN A 276 -42.83 0.28 54.28
N ILE A 277 -41.52 0.46 54.54
CA ILE A 277 -41.00 0.79 55.89
C ILE A 277 -41.69 2.03 56.46
N PHE A 278 -41.75 3.10 55.67
CA PHE A 278 -42.33 4.38 56.11
C PHE A 278 -43.81 4.54 55.78
N ASN A 279 -44.42 3.51 55.18
CA ASN A 279 -45.79 3.52 54.71
C ASN A 279 -46.15 4.80 53.95
N LEU A 280 -45.38 5.10 52.89
CA LEU A 280 -45.39 6.40 52.22
C LEU A 280 -46.72 6.74 51.49
N ASN A 281 -47.66 5.81 51.47
CA ASN A 281 -48.99 6.01 50.88
C ASN A 281 -50.06 6.38 51.91
N SER A 282 -49.78 6.23 53.21
CA SER A 282 -50.76 6.51 54.27
C SER A 282 -50.22 7.35 55.42
N PHE A 283 -49.20 8.16 55.18
CA PHE A 283 -48.72 9.10 56.18
C PHE A 283 -49.79 10.09 56.59
N ASN A 284 -49.98 10.17 57.89
CA ASN A 284 -50.90 11.08 58.51
C ASN A 284 -50.12 11.96 59.50
N PRO A 285 -49.85 13.24 59.17
CA PRO A 285 -49.18 14.15 60.10
C PRO A 285 -50.01 14.42 61.36
N ASP A 286 -51.34 14.24 61.30
CA ASP A 286 -52.23 14.42 62.46
C ASP A 286 -51.95 13.40 63.58
N LYS A 287 -51.37 12.24 63.24
CA LYS A 287 -50.93 11.24 64.22
C LYS A 287 -49.94 11.82 65.23
N TYR A 288 -49.12 12.77 64.79
CA TYR A 288 -48.11 13.37 65.64
C TYR A 288 -48.66 14.51 66.48
N LYS A 289 -49.82 15.09 66.13
CA LYS A 289 -50.38 16.29 66.78
C LYS A 289 -50.76 16.00 68.23
N ILE A 290 -50.31 16.88 69.13
CA ILE A 290 -50.70 16.89 70.54
C ILE A 290 -52.03 17.63 70.73
N PHE A 291 -52.34 18.61 69.85
CA PHE A 291 -53.56 19.42 69.93
C PHE A 291 -54.49 19.09 68.77
N GLN A 292 -55.62 18.46 69.07
CA GLN A 292 -56.82 18.57 68.24
C GLN A 292 -57.55 19.83 68.70
N SER A 293 -58.17 20.56 67.78
CA SER A 293 -58.64 21.95 67.93
C SER A 293 -59.66 22.25 69.04
N ASP A 294 -60.03 21.27 69.88
CA ASP A 294 -61.04 21.41 70.93
C ASP A 294 -60.39 21.39 72.32
N THR A 295 -60.46 22.55 73.00
CA THR A 295 -59.75 22.92 74.23
C THR A 295 -60.25 22.26 75.53
N ASN A 296 -60.92 21.11 75.46
CA ASN A 296 -61.50 20.41 76.62
C ASN A 296 -60.70 19.15 77.01
N MET A 297 -59.38 19.25 77.07
CA MET A 297 -58.52 18.14 77.49
C MET A 297 -58.64 17.86 79.01
N LYS A 298 -58.71 16.59 79.38
CA LYS A 298 -58.75 16.03 80.75
C LYS A 298 -57.45 15.28 81.07
N VAL A 299 -57.25 14.87 82.33
CA VAL A 299 -56.10 14.04 82.77
C VAL A 299 -56.03 12.74 81.96
N GLU A 300 -57.18 12.13 81.66
CA GLU A 300 -57.29 10.94 80.82
C GLU A 300 -56.72 11.17 79.40
N ASP A 301 -56.79 12.39 78.87
CA ASP A 301 -56.24 12.74 77.55
C ASP A 301 -54.71 12.79 77.56
N ILE A 302 -54.07 13.19 78.68
CA ILE A 302 -52.62 13.12 78.83
C ILE A 302 -52.15 11.65 78.83
N ASN A 303 -52.88 10.75 79.48
CA ASN A 303 -52.56 9.32 79.47
C ASN A 303 -52.68 8.71 78.07
N LEU A 304 -53.67 9.14 77.28
CA LEU A 304 -53.80 8.77 75.87
C LEU A 304 -52.63 9.31 75.02
N LEU A 305 -52.22 10.56 75.22
CA LEU A 305 -51.05 11.14 74.56
C LEU A 305 -49.76 10.37 74.87
N LYS A 306 -49.54 9.99 76.13
CA LYS A 306 -48.38 9.18 76.54
C LYS A 306 -48.39 7.79 75.90
N LYS A 307 -49.56 7.15 75.86
CA LYS A 307 -49.73 5.86 75.18
C LYS A 307 -49.40 5.97 73.69
N ASN A 308 -49.98 6.95 73.00
CA ASN A 308 -49.72 7.20 71.58
C ASN A 308 -48.24 7.50 71.31
N LEU A 309 -47.58 8.26 72.18
CA LEU A 309 -46.14 8.51 72.11
C LEU A 309 -45.33 7.21 72.26
N GLY A 310 -45.73 6.32 73.17
CA GLY A 310 -45.12 5.00 73.35
C GLY A 310 -45.24 4.12 72.10
N ASP A 311 -46.40 4.11 71.46
CA ASP A 311 -46.65 3.39 70.22
C ASP A 311 -45.79 3.97 69.08
N MET A 312 -45.73 5.30 68.94
CA MET A 312 -44.90 5.97 67.93
C MET A 312 -43.39 5.75 68.13
N LYS A 313 -42.91 5.73 69.38
CA LYS A 313 -41.51 5.38 69.68
C LYS A 313 -41.19 3.93 69.33
N SER A 314 -42.16 3.03 69.46
CA SER A 314 -42.00 1.62 69.09
C SER A 314 -41.95 1.45 67.57
N GLU A 315 -42.80 2.16 66.85
CA GLU A 315 -42.76 2.24 65.38
C GLU A 315 -41.43 2.80 64.86
N LEU A 316 -40.96 3.93 65.41
CA LEU A 316 -39.67 4.51 65.03
C LEU A 316 -38.52 3.49 65.21
N LYS A 317 -38.48 2.77 66.34
CA LYS A 317 -37.46 1.73 66.57
C LYS A 317 -37.51 0.60 65.56
N GLN A 318 -38.72 0.23 65.12
CA GLN A 318 -38.89 -0.79 64.09
C GLN A 318 -38.41 -0.29 62.74
N GLU A 319 -38.78 0.94 62.34
CA GLU A 319 -38.31 1.57 61.11
C GLU A 319 -36.78 1.72 61.08
N GLU A 320 -36.16 2.15 62.19
CA GLU A 320 -34.70 2.22 62.34
C GLU A 320 -34.04 0.85 62.13
N LYS A 321 -34.62 -0.20 62.71
CA LYS A 321 -34.11 -1.57 62.58
C LYS A 321 -34.24 -2.08 61.14
N GLU A 322 -35.38 -1.83 60.50
CA GLU A 322 -35.63 -2.25 59.13
C GLU A 322 -34.74 -1.50 58.13
N LEU A 323 -34.52 -0.19 58.33
CA LEU A 323 -33.63 0.59 57.48
C LEU A 323 -32.17 0.14 57.62
N LYS A 324 -31.71 -0.15 58.84
CA LYS A 324 -30.34 -0.63 59.08
C LYS A 324 -30.03 -1.93 58.33
N ASN A 325 -31.02 -2.81 58.18
CA ASN A 325 -30.86 -4.05 57.41
C ASN A 325 -30.71 -3.81 55.89
N LEU A 326 -30.85 -2.58 55.40
CA LEU A 326 -30.66 -2.19 54.00
C LEU A 326 -29.32 -1.51 53.74
N GLU A 327 -28.58 -1.16 54.79
CA GLU A 327 -27.26 -0.52 54.69
C GLU A 327 -26.09 -1.52 54.69
N ASP A 328 -26.36 -2.76 55.11
CA ASP A 328 -25.47 -3.93 55.06
C ASP A 328 -25.62 -4.70 53.74
#